data_AF-A0A8T9CGR8-F1
#
_entry.id   AF-A0A8T9CGR8-F1
#
_cell.length_a   1.000
_cell.length_b   1.000
_cell.length_c   1.000
_cell.angle_alpha   90.00
_cell.angle_beta   90.00
_cell.angle_gamma   90.00
#
_symmetry.space_group_name_H-M   'P 1'
#
loop_
_entity.id
_entity.type
_entity.pdbx_description
1 polymer ?
#
loop_
_entity_poly.entity_id
_entity_poly.type
_entity_poly.pdbx_seq_one_letter_code
_entity_poly.pdbx_strand_id
1 'polypeptide(L)'
;MATARPCLAQLSRSCLQYTRSTPAHQPTRLFTSTAFLGKKYVEKIVSKKDKSASGGAKPSFVKKTVAKKKKKASTTYKQYDLRNEETFSLLDAMHIIRAWEVGQKPTSVKYELALKLKSLKNGPVVRNRLRLPHPVKTDIRVCVICPPDSKYAEAAKAAGAVFVGEEDVFEAVKAGKIEFDRCLCQTDSLAKLNKSGIARILGPRGLMPSSKL
;
A
#
# COMPACT_ATOMS: atom_id res chain seq x y z
N MET A 1 18.70 11.68 53.56
CA MET A 1 19.68 11.75 52.45
C MET A 1 18.93 11.63 51.14
N ALA A 2 18.75 12.75 50.45
CA ALA A 2 18.03 12.86 49.20
C ALA A 2 19.01 12.69 48.03
N THR A 3 18.69 11.84 47.05
CA THR A 3 19.36 11.85 45.75
C THR A 3 18.30 11.92 44.66
N ALA A 4 18.13 13.15 44.15
CA ALA A 4 17.25 13.49 43.05
C ALA A 4 17.84 12.95 41.74
N ARG A 5 17.11 12.06 41.06
CA ARG A 5 17.29 11.79 39.63
C ARG A 5 16.18 12.53 38.87
N PRO A 6 16.49 13.55 38.05
CA PRO A 6 15.47 14.24 37.29
C PRO A 6 14.92 13.29 36.21
N CYS A 7 13.60 13.24 36.12
CA CYS A 7 12.89 12.45 35.13
C CYS A 7 13.19 12.99 33.72
N LEU A 8 13.38 12.09 32.76
CA LEU A 8 13.65 12.41 31.35
C LEU A 8 12.58 13.34 30.71
N ALA A 9 11.42 13.49 31.34
CA ALA A 9 10.37 14.42 30.94
C ALA A 9 10.69 15.91 31.24
N GLN A 10 11.61 16.23 32.16
CA GLN A 10 12.01 17.61 32.44
C GLN A 10 13.04 18.16 31.44
N LEU A 11 13.84 17.29 30.81
CA LEU A 11 14.86 17.70 29.83
C LEU A 11 14.28 18.16 28.49
N SER A 12 13.04 17.80 28.17
CA SER A 12 12.41 18.22 26.91
C SER A 12 11.85 19.65 26.95
N ARG A 13 11.68 20.24 28.15
CA ARG A 13 11.20 21.62 28.30
C ARG A 13 12.32 22.67 28.31
N SER A 14 13.56 22.30 28.66
CA SER A 14 14.69 23.22 28.68
C SER A 14 15.31 23.48 27.30
N CYS A 15 15.13 22.59 26.33
CA CYS A 15 15.72 22.75 24.99
C CYS A 15 14.99 23.77 24.09
N LEU A 16 13.79 24.22 24.47
CA LEU A 16 12.96 25.12 23.64
C LEU A 16 13.10 26.61 23.98
N GLN A 17 13.99 27.00 24.90
CA GLN A 17 14.11 28.40 25.35
C GLN A 17 15.45 29.10 25.07
N TYR A 18 16.37 28.51 24.30
CA TYR A 18 17.62 29.20 23.95
C TYR A 18 17.74 29.45 22.45
N THR A 19 17.98 30.72 22.11
CA THR A 19 18.24 31.31 20.78
C THR A 19 17.01 31.77 19.97
N ARG A 20 16.37 32.82 20.48
CA ARG A 20 15.84 33.89 19.61
C ARG A 20 17.01 34.80 19.24
N SER A 21 17.83 34.40 18.26
CA SER A 21 18.74 35.32 17.58
C SER A 21 18.27 35.50 16.14
N THR A 22 17.92 36.74 15.84
CA THR A 22 17.57 37.25 14.50
C THR A 22 18.72 37.01 13.51
N PRO A 23 18.51 36.36 12.35
CA PRO A 23 19.46 36.47 11.25
C PRO A 23 19.13 37.74 10.46
N ALA A 24 19.88 38.80 10.73
CA ALA A 24 20.07 39.87 9.76
C ALA A 24 21.01 39.37 8.66
N HIS A 25 20.72 39.80 7.43
CA HIS A 25 21.60 39.81 6.25
C HIS A 25 21.67 38.54 5.38
N GLN A 26 20.85 38.56 4.31
CA GLN A 26 21.15 37.87 3.06
C GLN A 26 22.37 38.51 2.38
N PRO A 27 23.18 37.71 1.68
CA PRO A 27 23.51 38.10 0.32
C PRO A 27 23.10 37.03 -0.68
N THR A 28 22.24 37.45 -1.61
CA THR A 28 21.92 36.78 -2.87
C THR A 28 23.20 36.39 -3.60
N ARG A 29 23.48 35.08 -3.74
CA ARG A 29 24.38 34.59 -4.78
C ARG A 29 23.56 34.07 -5.95
N LEU A 30 23.74 34.81 -7.03
CA LEU A 30 23.15 34.64 -8.33
C LEU A 30 23.34 33.21 -8.84
N PHE A 31 22.22 32.62 -9.28
CA PHE A 31 22.21 31.49 -10.18
C PHE A 31 22.99 31.85 -11.45
N THR A 32 24.13 31.21 -11.69
CA THR A 32 24.75 31.17 -13.00
C THR A 32 24.68 29.75 -13.54
N SER A 33 23.81 29.61 -14.55
CA SER A 33 23.89 28.65 -15.65
C SER A 33 25.31 28.14 -15.90
N THR A 34 25.48 26.81 -15.93
CA THR A 34 25.92 26.10 -17.15
C THR A 34 25.76 24.59 -16.96
N ALA A 35 25.30 23.97 -18.04
CA ALA A 35 25.04 22.56 -18.25
C ALA A 35 26.12 21.60 -17.75
N PHE A 36 25.70 20.43 -17.25
CA PHE A 36 26.45 19.20 -17.49
C PHE A 36 25.53 18.01 -17.74
N LEU A 37 25.91 17.27 -18.79
CA LEU A 37 25.21 16.15 -19.41
C LEU A 37 25.01 14.96 -18.49
N GLY A 38 23.97 14.17 -18.76
CA GLY A 38 23.85 12.85 -18.14
C GLY A 38 22.67 12.00 -18.62
N LYS A 39 22.50 11.83 -19.94
CA LYS A 39 21.67 10.72 -20.48
C LYS A 39 22.21 9.39 -19.94
N LYS A 40 21.37 8.64 -19.22
CA LYS A 40 21.35 7.16 -18.98
C LYS A 40 20.53 6.98 -17.69
N TYR A 41 19.37 6.34 -17.65
CA TYR A 41 19.26 4.88 -17.80
C TYR A 41 17.76 4.52 -17.82
N VAL A 42 17.19 4.26 -19.00
CA VAL A 42 15.88 3.59 -19.12
C VAL A 42 16.06 2.48 -20.15
N GLU A 43 16.47 1.30 -19.68
CA GLU A 43 16.42 0.10 -20.52
C GLU A 43 15.07 -0.58 -20.33
N LYS A 44 14.27 -0.48 -21.39
CA LYS A 44 13.04 -1.24 -21.62
C LYS A 44 13.36 -2.74 -21.68
N ILE A 45 12.72 -3.53 -20.83
CA ILE A 45 12.52 -4.96 -21.07
C ILE A 45 11.32 -5.07 -22.02
N VAL A 46 11.58 -5.10 -23.33
CA VAL A 46 10.58 -5.53 -24.31
C VAL A 46 10.71 -7.04 -24.48
N SER A 47 9.72 -7.74 -23.96
CA SER A 47 9.45 -9.15 -24.23
C SER A 47 9.16 -9.35 -25.72
N LYS A 48 10.03 -10.10 -26.42
CA LYS A 48 9.72 -10.58 -27.78
C LYS A 48 9.03 -11.93 -27.69
N LYS A 49 7.74 -11.86 -28.00
CA LYS A 49 6.76 -12.93 -28.17
C LYS A 49 7.07 -13.72 -29.46
N ASP A 50 6.71 -15.00 -29.41
CA ASP A 50 6.95 -16.05 -30.40
C ASP A 50 6.52 -15.73 -31.84
N LYS A 51 7.21 -16.35 -32.81
CA LYS A 51 6.60 -16.85 -34.05
C LYS A 51 7.49 -17.90 -34.73
N SER A 52 6.79 -18.92 -35.23
CA SER A 52 7.21 -20.23 -35.71
C SER A 52 7.57 -20.29 -37.20
N ALA A 53 8.50 -21.22 -37.51
CA ALA A 53 8.62 -22.11 -38.68
C ALA A 53 8.66 -21.57 -40.13
N SER A 54 9.79 -21.84 -40.82
CA SER A 54 9.84 -22.53 -42.13
C SER A 54 11.26 -23.06 -42.41
N GLY A 55 11.34 -24.19 -43.12
CA GLY A 55 12.49 -25.10 -43.15
C GLY A 55 13.58 -24.85 -44.19
N GLY A 56 14.59 -25.74 -44.16
CA GLY A 56 15.70 -25.81 -45.12
C GLY A 56 16.95 -26.41 -44.46
N ALA A 57 17.43 -27.55 -44.97
CA ALA A 57 18.53 -28.34 -44.42
C ALA A 57 19.94 -27.86 -44.85
N LYS A 58 20.94 -28.29 -44.04
CA LYS A 58 22.43 -28.28 -44.18
C LYS A 58 23.16 -27.15 -43.43
N PRO A 59 24.43 -27.33 -42.97
CA PRO A 59 25.19 -28.54 -42.61
C PRO A 59 25.62 -28.54 -41.12
N SER A 60 25.99 -29.71 -40.59
CA SER A 60 26.45 -29.89 -39.20
C SER A 60 27.87 -29.34 -38.99
N PHE A 61 27.96 -28.03 -38.76
CA PHE A 61 29.13 -27.43 -38.11
C PHE A 61 29.10 -27.86 -36.64
N VAL A 62 30.07 -28.67 -36.20
CA VAL A 62 30.25 -28.98 -34.78
C VAL A 62 30.71 -27.70 -34.08
N LYS A 63 29.76 -26.81 -33.77
CA LYS A 63 29.95 -25.80 -32.74
C LYS A 63 30.15 -26.57 -31.45
N LYS A 64 31.37 -26.56 -30.92
CA LYS A 64 31.57 -26.72 -29.47
C LYS A 64 30.67 -25.69 -28.81
N THR A 65 29.47 -26.11 -28.44
CA THR A 65 28.57 -25.33 -27.61
C THR A 65 29.30 -25.24 -26.28
N VAL A 66 30.02 -24.14 -26.08
CA VAL A 66 30.53 -23.77 -24.76
C VAL A 66 29.29 -23.74 -23.89
N ALA A 67 29.12 -24.76 -23.06
CA ALA A 67 27.98 -24.91 -22.20
C ALA A 67 27.90 -23.64 -21.36
N LYS A 68 26.94 -22.76 -21.66
CA LYS A 68 26.70 -21.55 -20.88
C LYS A 68 26.38 -22.03 -19.47
N LYS A 69 27.38 -21.98 -18.58
CA LYS A 69 27.26 -22.36 -17.16
C LYS A 69 26.00 -21.67 -16.63
N LYS A 70 24.99 -22.48 -16.33
CA LYS A 70 23.70 -22.00 -15.80
C LYS A 70 24.01 -21.24 -14.51
N LYS A 71 23.86 -19.91 -14.51
CA LYS A 71 24.16 -19.08 -13.34
C LYS A 71 23.30 -19.60 -12.18
N LYS A 72 23.95 -19.98 -11.07
CA LYS A 72 23.25 -20.45 -9.86
C LYS A 72 22.33 -19.32 -9.38
N ALA A 73 21.06 -19.64 -9.14
CA ALA A 73 20.11 -18.67 -8.60
C ALA A 73 20.58 -18.23 -7.20
N SER A 74 20.57 -16.92 -6.93
CA SER A 74 20.95 -16.41 -5.62
C SER A 74 19.92 -16.80 -4.56
N THR A 75 20.37 -17.24 -3.39
CA THR A 75 19.52 -17.56 -2.24
C THR A 75 18.89 -16.31 -1.62
N THR A 76 19.57 -15.17 -1.73
CA THR A 76 19.17 -13.87 -1.16
C THR A 76 18.63 -12.93 -2.24
N TYR A 77 17.82 -11.96 -1.84
CA TYR A 77 17.40 -10.84 -2.69
C TYR A 77 18.59 -9.95 -3.08
N LYS A 78 18.47 -9.26 -4.22
CA LYS A 78 19.50 -8.34 -4.72
C LYS A 78 19.61 -7.14 -3.77
N GLN A 79 20.76 -7.01 -3.14
CA GLN A 79 21.09 -5.85 -2.32
C GLN A 79 21.73 -4.78 -3.21
N TYR A 80 21.41 -3.52 -2.94
CA TYR A 80 21.96 -2.36 -3.62
C TYR A 80 22.79 -1.59 -2.60
N ASP A 81 23.84 -0.91 -3.07
CA ASP A 81 24.73 -0.14 -2.21
C ASP A 81 24.12 1.25 -1.97
N LEU A 82 23.61 1.47 -0.75
CA LEU A 82 22.85 2.67 -0.39
C LEU A 82 23.75 3.84 0.05
N ARG A 83 25.08 3.73 -0.09
CA ARG A 83 26.04 4.70 0.48
C ARG A 83 25.94 6.10 -0.14
N ASN A 84 25.53 6.16 -1.40
CA ASN A 84 25.46 7.40 -2.17
C ASN A 84 24.01 7.86 -2.38
N GLU A 85 23.04 7.25 -1.69
CA GLU A 85 21.64 7.67 -1.80
C GLU A 85 21.39 8.90 -0.93
N GLU A 86 20.72 9.90 -1.51
CA GLU A 86 20.28 11.08 -0.77
C GLU A 86 19.22 10.66 0.25
N THR A 87 19.48 10.96 1.52
CA THR A 87 18.56 10.68 2.62
C THR A 87 18.04 11.99 3.17
N PHE A 88 16.76 12.01 3.52
CA PHE A 88 16.09 13.18 4.05
C PHE A 88 15.72 12.96 5.51
N SER A 89 15.71 14.04 6.29
CA SER A 89 15.06 14.01 7.59
C SER A 89 13.55 13.82 7.40
N LEU A 90 12.88 13.27 8.40
CA LEU A 90 11.42 13.05 8.32
C LEU A 90 10.67 14.36 8.06
N LEU A 91 11.10 15.46 8.69
CA LEU A 91 10.47 16.77 8.52
C LEU A 91 10.65 17.28 7.09
N ASP A 92 11.86 17.22 6.53
CA ASP A 92 12.11 17.69 5.16
C ASP A 92 11.35 16.84 4.13
N ALA A 93 11.32 15.53 4.33
CA ALA A 93 10.55 14.62 3.50
C ALA A 93 9.04 14.94 3.54
N MET A 94 8.49 15.23 4.73
CA MET A 94 7.08 15.62 4.86
C MET A 94 6.76 16.94 4.16
N HIS A 95 7.67 17.92 4.16
CA HIS A 95 7.46 19.17 3.42
C HIS A 95 7.35 18.91 1.91
N ILE A 96 8.24 18.08 1.36
CA ILE A 96 8.23 17.71 -0.06
C ILE A 96 6.95 16.95 -0.43
N ILE A 97 6.56 15.97 0.39
CA ILE A 97 5.35 15.18 0.15
C ILE A 97 4.09 16.06 0.24
N ARG A 98 4.03 16.98 1.22
CA ARG A 98 2.92 17.93 1.36
C ARG A 98 2.81 18.90 0.21
N ALA A 99 3.93 19.34 -0.36
CA ALA A 99 3.93 20.16 -1.55
C ALA A 99 3.37 19.39 -2.77
N TRP A 100 3.58 18.07 -2.82
CA TRP A 100 3.10 17.22 -3.91
C TRP A 100 1.61 16.87 -3.79
N GLU A 101 1.07 16.78 -2.57
CA GLU A 101 -0.34 16.43 -2.32
C GLU A 101 -1.31 17.62 -2.42
N VAL A 102 -0.85 18.80 -2.83
CA VAL A 102 -1.67 20.01 -2.97
C VAL A 102 -2.84 19.77 -3.94
N GLY A 103 -4.05 20.09 -3.49
CA GLY A 103 -5.29 19.89 -4.25
C GLY A 103 -6.02 18.58 -3.96
N GLN A 104 -5.39 17.65 -3.23
CA GLN A 104 -6.03 16.37 -2.89
C GLN A 104 -6.78 16.42 -1.57
N LYS A 105 -7.84 15.61 -1.48
CA LYS A 105 -8.66 15.53 -0.26
C LYS A 105 -7.82 14.88 0.86
N PRO A 106 -7.74 15.49 2.06
CA PRO A 106 -6.90 14.98 3.14
C PRO A 106 -7.32 13.57 3.61
N THR A 107 -8.59 13.20 3.47
CA THR A 107 -9.10 11.86 3.80
C THR A 107 -8.63 10.78 2.82
N SER A 108 -8.27 11.16 1.60
CA SER A 108 -7.86 10.22 0.55
C SER A 108 -6.36 9.91 0.58
N VAL A 109 -5.55 10.84 1.10
CA VAL A 109 -4.08 10.70 1.12
C VAL A 109 -3.66 9.84 2.29
N LYS A 110 -2.82 8.84 2.02
CA LYS A 110 -2.24 7.94 3.02
C LYS A 110 -0.75 7.83 2.80
N TYR A 111 0.01 7.73 3.89
CA TYR A 111 1.46 7.52 3.85
C TYR A 111 1.77 6.04 4.05
N GLU A 112 2.68 5.52 3.23
CA GLU A 112 3.10 4.13 3.25
C GLU A 112 4.61 4.03 3.50
N LEU A 113 5.04 2.96 4.16
CA LEU A 113 6.44 2.70 4.46
C LEU A 113 6.89 1.43 3.74
N ALA A 114 7.82 1.58 2.79
CA ALA A 114 8.44 0.45 2.10
C ALA A 114 9.74 0.04 2.81
N LEU A 115 9.69 -1.04 3.59
CA LEU A 115 10.86 -1.56 4.31
C LEU A 115 11.57 -2.64 3.50
N LYS A 116 12.84 -2.42 3.17
CA LYS A 116 13.67 -3.39 2.47
C LYS A 116 14.42 -4.27 3.46
N LEU A 117 13.90 -5.47 3.69
CA LEU A 117 14.53 -6.45 4.57
C LEU A 117 15.58 -7.28 3.83
N LYS A 118 16.74 -7.47 4.46
CA LYS A 118 17.75 -8.43 4.01
C LYS A 118 17.34 -9.83 4.47
N SER A 119 16.54 -10.52 3.66
CA SER A 119 16.05 -11.87 3.94
C SER A 119 16.45 -12.87 2.86
N LEU A 120 16.39 -14.16 3.20
CA LEU A 120 16.51 -15.27 2.26
C LEU A 120 15.20 -15.43 1.50
N LYS A 121 15.25 -15.88 0.24
CA LYS A 121 14.04 -16.10 -0.57
C LYS A 121 13.13 -17.18 0.02
N ASN A 122 13.71 -18.17 0.68
CA ASN A 122 12.98 -19.27 1.34
C ASN A 122 12.90 -19.09 2.86
N GLY A 123 13.17 -17.88 3.37
CA GLY A 123 13.14 -17.58 4.79
C GLY A 123 11.72 -17.36 5.33
N PRO A 124 11.57 -17.35 6.66
CA PRO A 124 10.32 -16.96 7.29
C PRO A 124 9.99 -15.49 6.99
N VAL A 125 8.69 -15.20 6.83
CA VAL A 125 8.18 -13.84 6.61
C VAL A 125 7.64 -13.24 7.90
N VAL A 126 7.82 -11.93 8.09
CA VAL A 126 7.29 -11.21 9.27
C VAL A 126 5.78 -11.05 9.11
N ARG A 127 4.99 -11.55 10.06
CA ARG A 127 3.51 -11.50 10.07
C ARG A 127 2.98 -10.99 11.40
N ASN A 128 3.26 -9.73 11.71
CA ASN A 128 2.80 -9.09 12.95
C ASN A 128 1.82 -7.95 12.69
N ARG A 129 1.09 -7.58 13.73
CA ARG A 129 0.19 -6.43 13.77
C ARG A 129 0.76 -5.38 14.73
N LEU A 130 0.61 -4.11 14.40
CA LEU A 130 1.00 -2.99 15.25
C LEU A 130 -0.23 -2.10 15.49
N ARG A 131 -0.40 -1.60 16.72
CA ARG A 131 -1.40 -0.59 17.03
C ARG A 131 -0.74 0.78 16.90
N LEU A 132 -1.23 1.60 15.97
CA LEU A 132 -0.73 2.96 15.78
C LEU A 132 -1.38 3.93 16.78
N PRO A 133 -0.66 4.95 17.27
CA PRO A 133 -1.23 5.98 18.15
C PRO A 133 -2.40 6.74 17.50
N HIS A 134 -2.28 6.98 16.19
CA HIS A 134 -3.36 7.49 15.36
C HIS A 134 -3.74 6.40 14.36
N PRO A 135 -5.00 5.92 14.37
CA PRO A 135 -5.43 4.94 13.41
C PRO A 135 -5.44 5.58 12.01
N VAL A 136 -4.91 4.86 11.03
CA VAL A 136 -5.12 5.22 9.63
C VAL A 136 -6.60 4.97 9.35
N LYS A 137 -7.39 6.06 9.30
CA LYS A 137 -8.83 6.02 9.02
C LYS A 137 -9.05 5.46 7.62
N THR A 138 -9.21 4.15 7.56
CA THR A 138 -9.83 3.49 6.43
C THR A 138 -11.23 3.22 6.93
N ASP A 139 -12.11 4.20 6.78
CA ASP A 139 -13.51 4.07 7.16
C ASP A 139 -14.14 3.08 6.19
N ILE A 140 -14.02 1.79 6.50
CA ILE A 140 -14.60 0.71 5.70
C ILE A 140 -16.08 0.71 6.02
N ARG A 141 -16.90 1.07 5.03
CA ARG A 141 -18.35 0.97 5.17
C ARG A 141 -18.75 -0.49 4.96
N VAL A 142 -19.29 -1.10 6.00
CA VAL A 142 -19.70 -2.51 5.97
C VAL A 142 -21.22 -2.61 5.85
N CYS A 143 -21.67 -3.40 4.88
CA CYS A 143 -23.05 -3.86 4.74
C CYS A 143 -23.12 -5.32 5.19
N VAL A 144 -24.08 -5.64 6.05
CA VAL A 144 -24.31 -7.00 6.55
C VAL A 144 -25.69 -7.47 6.10
N ILE A 145 -25.72 -8.55 5.32
CA ILE A 145 -26.94 -9.21 4.87
C ILE A 145 -27.28 -10.32 5.87
N CYS A 146 -28.35 -10.12 6.63
CA CYS A 146 -28.79 -11.05 7.66
C CYS A 146 -30.30 -10.89 7.91
N PRO A 147 -30.99 -11.94 8.41
CA PRO A 147 -32.40 -11.87 8.75
C PRO A 147 -32.65 -10.75 9.75
N PRO A 148 -33.74 -9.97 9.61
CA PRO A 148 -34.00 -8.80 10.44
C PRO A 148 -34.09 -9.14 11.94
N ASP A 149 -34.59 -10.35 12.26
CA ASP A 149 -34.83 -10.82 13.63
C ASP A 149 -33.66 -11.63 14.22
N SER A 150 -32.51 -11.66 13.53
CA SER A 150 -31.38 -12.47 13.97
C SER A 150 -30.48 -11.75 14.97
N LYS A 151 -29.88 -12.51 15.91
CA LYS A 151 -28.83 -12.02 16.84
C LYS A 151 -27.67 -11.32 16.10
N TYR A 152 -27.40 -11.73 14.87
CA TYR A 152 -26.35 -11.14 14.04
C TYR A 152 -26.72 -9.75 13.53
N ALA A 153 -28.01 -9.43 13.35
CA ALA A 153 -28.44 -8.10 12.95
C ALA A 153 -28.20 -7.08 14.07
N GLU A 154 -28.53 -7.44 15.31
CA GLU A 154 -28.28 -6.60 16.49
C GLU A 154 -26.78 -6.41 16.71
N ALA A 155 -25.99 -7.48 16.62
CA ALA A 155 -24.54 -7.42 16.74
C ALA A 155 -23.89 -6.55 15.64
N ALA A 156 -24.38 -6.62 14.41
CA ALA A 156 -23.90 -5.81 13.30
C ALA A 156 -24.20 -4.32 13.48
N LYS A 157 -25.41 -3.99 13.97
CA LYS A 157 -25.78 -2.61 14.31
C LYS A 157 -24.90 -2.07 15.45
N ALA A 158 -24.67 -2.86 16.50
CA ALA A 158 -23.79 -2.50 17.61
C ALA A 158 -22.32 -2.31 17.17
N ALA A 159 -21.85 -3.08 16.18
CA ALA A 159 -20.53 -2.94 15.59
C ALA A 159 -20.37 -1.75 14.63
N GLY A 160 -21.45 -1.02 14.34
CA GLY A 160 -21.44 0.16 13.47
C GLY A 160 -21.53 -0.15 11.97
N ALA A 161 -22.19 -1.24 11.58
CA ALA A 161 -22.51 -1.49 10.18
C ALA A 161 -23.49 -0.42 9.65
N VAL A 162 -23.26 0.05 8.42
CA VAL A 162 -24.04 1.15 7.80
C VAL A 162 -25.40 0.64 7.32
N PHE A 163 -25.43 -0.58 6.79
CA PHE A 163 -26.64 -1.24 6.30
C PHE A 163 -26.73 -2.65 6.88
N VAL A 164 -27.90 -2.98 7.43
CA VAL A 164 -28.21 -4.29 8.02
C VAL A 164 -29.62 -4.69 7.60
N GLY A 165 -29.78 -5.81 6.91
CA GLY A 165 -31.08 -6.34 6.49
C GLY A 165 -30.98 -7.39 5.38
N GLU A 166 -32.12 -7.91 4.91
CA GLU A 166 -32.17 -8.85 3.77
C GLU A 166 -32.76 -8.17 2.53
N GLU A 167 -34.08 -8.10 2.44
CA GLU A 167 -34.80 -7.70 1.23
C GLU A 167 -34.68 -6.20 0.97
N ASP A 168 -34.69 -5.37 2.02
CA ASP A 168 -34.50 -3.92 1.91
C ASP A 168 -33.14 -3.54 1.29
N VAL A 169 -32.08 -4.28 1.67
CA VAL A 169 -30.74 -4.10 1.12
C VAL A 169 -30.71 -4.54 -0.34
N PHE A 170 -31.45 -5.60 -0.68
CA PHE A 170 -31.53 -6.08 -2.05
C PHE A 170 -32.17 -5.06 -2.99
N GLU A 171 -33.24 -4.41 -2.55
CA GLU A 171 -33.90 -3.34 -3.30
C GLU A 171 -33.01 -2.11 -3.45
N ALA A 172 -32.34 -1.68 -2.37
CA ALA A 172 -31.43 -0.55 -2.40
C ALA A 172 -30.26 -0.77 -3.40
N VAL A 173 -29.71 -1.98 -3.45
CA VAL A 173 -28.62 -2.32 -4.38
C VAL A 173 -29.13 -2.40 -5.82
N LYS A 174 -30.34 -2.93 -6.05
CA LYS A 174 -30.97 -2.92 -7.38
C LYS A 174 -31.26 -1.50 -7.87
N ALA A 175 -31.62 -0.59 -6.96
CA ALA A 175 -31.79 0.83 -7.23
C ALA A 175 -30.46 1.58 -7.45
N GLY A 176 -29.31 0.91 -7.32
CA GLY A 176 -28.00 1.48 -7.58
C GLY A 176 -27.38 2.26 -6.41
N LYS A 177 -28.00 2.23 -5.22
CA LYS A 177 -27.45 2.85 -4.01
C LYS A 177 -26.44 1.91 -3.36
N ILE A 178 -25.19 1.99 -3.78
CA ILE A 178 -24.08 1.17 -3.24
C ILE A 178 -23.10 2.11 -2.54
N GLU A 179 -23.27 2.25 -1.23
CA GLU A 179 -22.43 3.11 -0.38
C GLU A 179 -21.62 2.28 0.64
N PHE A 180 -21.27 1.05 0.30
CA PHE A 180 -20.47 0.16 1.14
C PHE A 180 -19.27 -0.41 0.39
N ASP A 181 -18.17 -0.60 1.11
CA ASP A 181 -16.90 -1.12 0.57
C ASP A 181 -16.76 -2.64 0.79
N ARG A 182 -17.49 -3.18 1.78
CA ARG A 182 -17.50 -4.60 2.11
C ARG A 182 -18.92 -5.07 2.35
N CYS A 183 -19.26 -6.19 1.73
CA CYS A 183 -20.52 -6.90 1.96
C CYS A 183 -20.24 -8.21 2.68
N LEU A 184 -20.88 -8.41 3.82
CA LEU A 184 -20.89 -9.66 4.56
C LEU A 184 -22.29 -10.27 4.43
N CYS A 185 -22.37 -11.59 4.37
CA CYS A 185 -23.66 -12.30 4.32
C CYS A 185 -23.64 -13.44 5.33
N GLN A 186 -24.69 -13.55 6.11
CA GLN A 186 -24.92 -14.73 6.93
C GLN A 186 -25.26 -15.94 6.04
N THR A 187 -24.82 -17.13 6.45
CA THR A 187 -25.01 -18.38 5.69
C THR A 187 -26.48 -18.63 5.35
N ASP A 188 -27.39 -18.30 6.26
CA ASP A 188 -28.84 -18.52 6.10
C ASP A 188 -29.44 -17.65 4.98
N SER A 189 -28.93 -16.42 4.81
CA SER A 189 -29.42 -15.47 3.80
C SER A 189 -28.79 -15.67 2.41
N LEU A 190 -27.80 -16.57 2.26
CA LEU A 190 -27.13 -16.84 0.98
C LEU A 190 -28.11 -17.35 -0.09
N ALA A 191 -29.10 -18.16 0.30
CA ALA A 191 -30.10 -18.68 -0.64
C ALA A 191 -30.94 -17.54 -1.24
N LYS A 192 -31.28 -16.52 -0.44
CA LYS A 192 -32.02 -15.33 -0.91
C LYS A 192 -31.14 -14.42 -1.75
N LEU A 193 -29.88 -14.26 -1.39
CA LEU A 193 -28.88 -13.49 -2.16
C LEU A 193 -28.69 -14.06 -3.57
N ASN A 194 -28.62 -15.39 -3.71
CA ASN A 194 -28.50 -16.03 -5.02
C ASN A 194 -29.77 -15.87 -5.87
N LYS A 195 -30.96 -15.88 -5.24
CA LYS A 195 -32.24 -15.67 -5.92
C LYS A 195 -32.47 -14.21 -6.34
N SER A 196 -31.96 -13.25 -5.58
CA SER A 196 -32.24 -11.82 -5.80
C SER A 196 -31.58 -11.23 -7.06
N GLY A 197 -30.65 -11.96 -7.69
CA GLY A 197 -30.01 -11.56 -8.96
C GLY A 197 -28.95 -10.45 -8.83
N ILE A 198 -28.64 -10.02 -7.60
CA ILE A 198 -27.72 -8.92 -7.30
C ILE A 198 -26.26 -9.26 -7.64
N ALA A 199 -25.95 -10.54 -7.79
CA ALA A 199 -24.64 -11.02 -8.22
C ALA A 199 -24.14 -10.35 -9.51
N ARG A 200 -25.04 -9.98 -10.43
CA ARG A 200 -24.67 -9.26 -11.67
C ARG A 200 -24.15 -7.84 -11.43
N ILE A 201 -24.60 -7.19 -10.35
CA ILE A 201 -24.23 -5.82 -9.99
C ILE A 201 -22.99 -5.82 -9.09
N LEU A 202 -22.98 -6.66 -8.05
CA LEU A 202 -21.88 -6.72 -7.07
C LEU A 202 -20.65 -7.48 -7.59
N GLY A 203 -20.82 -8.40 -8.55
CA GLY A 203 -19.73 -9.20 -9.11
C GLY A 203 -18.62 -8.37 -9.78
N PRO A 204 -18.93 -7.54 -10.80
CA PRO A 204 -17.93 -6.68 -11.45
C PRO A 204 -17.25 -5.68 -10.51
N ARG A 205 -17.90 -5.35 -9.39
CA ARG A 205 -17.38 -4.43 -8.37
C ARG A 205 -16.53 -5.13 -7.29
N GLY A 206 -16.46 -6.46 -7.30
CA GLY A 206 -15.72 -7.24 -6.29
C GLY A 206 -16.33 -7.18 -4.89
N LEU A 207 -17.62 -6.81 -4.78
CA LEU A 207 -18.34 -6.68 -3.51
C LEU A 207 -19.15 -7.93 -3.16
N MET A 208 -19.17 -8.94 -4.04
CA MET A 208 -19.88 -10.20 -3.80
C MET A 208 -19.24 -10.98 -2.64
N PRO A 209 -20.00 -11.42 -1.62
CA PRO A 209 -19.45 -12.22 -0.53
C PRO A 209 -18.95 -13.58 -1.05
N SER A 210 -17.77 -14.01 -0.59
CA SER A 210 -17.17 -15.31 -0.91
C SER A 210 -16.79 -16.04 0.37
N SER A 211 -16.95 -17.37 0.43
CA SER A 211 -16.68 -18.16 1.64
C SER A 211 -15.21 -18.18 2.09
N LYS A 212 -14.30 -17.67 1.25
CA LYS A 212 -12.87 -17.60 1.53
C LYS A 212 -12.45 -16.32 2.27
N LEU A 213 -13.40 -15.40 2.50
CA LEU A 213 -13.23 -14.15 3.24
C LEU A 213 -13.75 -14.27 4.67
#